data_AF-A0A3B9ENY5-F1
#
_entry.id   AF-A0A3B9ENY5-F1
#
_cell.length_a   1.000
_cell.length_b   1.000
_cell.length_c   1.000
_cell.angle_alpha   90.00
_cell.angle_beta   90.00
_cell.angle_gamma   90.00
#
_symmetry.space_group_name_H-M   'P 1'
#
loop_
_entity.id
_entity.type
_entity.pdbx_description
1 polymer ?
#
loop_
_entity_poly.entity_id
_entity_poly.type
_entity_poly.pdbx_seq_one_letter_code
_entity_poly.pdbx_strand_id
1 'polypeptide(L)'
;MHRRIASSAPRAFALALLCAFAAGPAAKADPIEVRAVTVPLNAAQPDLKTVGKLTYRGGVELLSNSDRFGGFSALGLSADGKRMVSLTDEGNRLDAEVVYGPDGDFAGLKSTEIFTLTGPGAVPLMDKT
;
A
#
# COMPACT_ATOMS: atom_id res chain seq x y z
N MET A 1 -16.39 38.11 52.84
CA MET A 1 -17.15 37.10 52.06
C MET A 1 -17.76 37.87 50.89
N HIS A 2 -17.53 37.62 49.60
CA HIS A 2 -17.54 36.36 48.84
C HIS A 2 -16.69 36.47 47.57
N ARG A 3 -16.07 35.35 47.21
CA ARG A 3 -15.30 35.08 45.99
C ARG A 3 -16.29 34.64 44.89
N ARG A 4 -16.19 35.11 43.65
CA ARG A 4 -16.85 34.46 42.49
C ARG A 4 -15.84 34.25 41.36
N ILE A 5 -15.73 32.99 41.01
CA ILE A 5 -14.76 32.35 40.11
C ILE A 5 -15.25 32.55 38.67
N ALA A 6 -14.35 32.94 37.78
CA ALA A 6 -14.60 32.98 36.34
C ALA A 6 -14.82 31.56 35.80
N SER A 7 -15.92 31.30 35.09
CA SER A 7 -16.16 30.03 34.40
C SER A 7 -16.06 30.22 32.88
N SER A 8 -14.86 30.07 32.33
CA SER A 8 -14.63 29.90 30.90
C SER A 8 -14.28 28.43 30.62
N ALA A 9 -15.28 27.55 30.53
CA ALA A 9 -15.02 26.12 30.36
C ALA A 9 -16.02 25.24 29.56
N PRO A 10 -17.02 25.72 28.77
CA PRO A 10 -17.86 24.78 28.03
C PRO A 10 -17.43 24.55 26.57
N ARG A 11 -16.68 25.46 25.95
CA ARG A 11 -16.42 25.42 24.48
C ARG A 11 -15.33 24.43 24.05
N ALA A 12 -14.32 24.19 24.89
CA ALA A 12 -13.23 23.26 24.55
C ALA A 12 -13.69 21.79 24.58
N PHE A 13 -14.68 21.46 25.41
CA PHE A 13 -15.18 20.08 25.57
C PHE A 13 -16.04 19.62 24.39
N ALA A 14 -16.84 20.53 23.81
CA ALA A 14 -17.71 20.22 22.67
C ALA A 14 -16.93 19.94 21.38
N LEU A 15 -15.77 20.56 21.18
CA LEU A 15 -14.95 20.34 19.98
C LEU A 15 -14.20 19.00 20.02
N ALA A 16 -13.75 18.57 21.19
CA ALA A 16 -13.08 17.28 21.37
C ALA A 16 -14.03 16.08 21.13
N LEU A 17 -15.30 16.20 21.52
CA LEU A 17 -16.33 15.18 21.27
C LEU A 17 -16.70 15.04 19.79
N LEU A 18 -16.65 16.14 19.01
CA LEU A 18 -16.95 16.11 17.58
C LEU A 18 -15.82 15.45 16.75
N CYS A 19 -14.56 15.61 17.17
CA CYS A 19 -13.43 14.93 16.52
C CYS A 19 -13.42 13.41 16.76
N ALA A 20 -13.91 12.94 17.91
CA ALA A 20 -13.95 11.51 18.24
C ALA A 20 -14.98 10.73 17.40
N PHE A 21 -16.05 11.37 16.92
CA PHE A 21 -17.10 10.72 16.12
C PHE A 21 -16.79 10.64 14.62
N ALA A 22 -15.77 11.38 14.14
CA ALA A 22 -15.40 11.40 12.72
C ALA A 22 -14.40 10.30 12.32
N ALA A 23 -13.80 9.62 13.30
CA ALA A 23 -12.88 8.51 13.05
C ALA A 23 -13.66 7.20 12.88
N GLY A 24 -14.06 6.89 11.65
CA GLY A 24 -14.55 5.56 11.30
C GLY A 24 -13.47 4.48 11.49
N PRO A 25 -13.84 3.20 11.64
CA PRO A 25 -12.86 2.13 11.74
C PRO A 25 -11.96 2.12 10.50
N ALA A 26 -10.65 2.18 10.72
CA ALA A 26 -9.67 2.05 9.65
C ALA A 26 -9.65 0.60 9.14
N ALA A 27 -9.51 0.42 7.82
CA ALA A 27 -9.28 -0.89 7.25
C ALA A 27 -8.03 -1.52 7.89
N LYS A 28 -8.17 -2.76 8.38
CA LYS A 28 -7.08 -3.48 9.03
C LYS A 28 -6.06 -3.89 7.96
N ALA A 29 -4.80 -3.49 8.16
CA ALA A 29 -3.66 -3.98 7.39
C ALA A 29 -3.36 -5.41 7.81
N ASP A 30 -3.22 -6.32 6.85
CA ASP A 30 -2.65 -7.64 7.12
C ASP A 30 -1.26 -7.71 6.48
N PRO A 31 -0.19 -7.87 7.28
CA PRO A 31 1.13 -8.10 6.73
C PRO A 31 1.14 -9.46 6.02
N ILE A 32 1.69 -9.48 4.80
CA ILE A 32 1.84 -10.71 4.02
C ILE A 32 3.30 -10.94 3.69
N GLU A 33 3.71 -12.20 3.64
CA GLU A 33 5.01 -12.57 3.11
C GLU A 33 4.97 -12.57 1.58
N VAL A 34 5.88 -11.83 0.95
CA VAL A 34 6.06 -11.82 -0.50
C VAL A 34 7.50 -12.19 -0.82
N ARG A 35 7.69 -13.31 -1.50
CA ARG A 35 8.99 -13.72 -2.03
C ARG A 35 9.14 -13.22 -3.46
N ALA A 36 10.31 -12.69 -3.79
CA ALA A 36 10.67 -12.29 -5.14
C ALA A 36 11.69 -13.26 -5.75
N VAL A 37 11.49 -13.65 -7.01
CA VAL A 37 12.46 -14.38 -7.82
C VAL A 37 12.77 -13.54 -9.05
N THR A 38 14.04 -13.21 -9.30
CA THR A 38 14.41 -12.38 -10.45
C THR A 38 14.11 -13.08 -11.76
N VAL A 39 13.53 -12.34 -12.70
CA VAL A 39 13.19 -12.79 -14.04
C VAL A 39 14.00 -11.98 -15.04
N PRO A 40 14.75 -12.62 -15.97
CA PRO A 40 15.44 -11.90 -17.02
C PRO A 40 14.44 -11.37 -18.06
N LEU A 41 14.83 -10.34 -18.80
CA LEU A 41 14.03 -9.83 -19.92
C LEU A 41 13.74 -10.90 -20.96
N ASN A 42 14.75 -11.73 -21.26
CA ASN A 42 14.66 -12.84 -22.20
C ASN A 42 15.30 -14.09 -21.58
N ALA A 43 14.50 -15.12 -21.32
CA ALA A 43 14.98 -16.37 -20.73
C ALA A 43 16.01 -17.11 -21.61
N ALA A 44 15.92 -16.97 -22.94
CA ALA A 44 16.87 -17.58 -23.87
C ALA A 44 18.17 -16.76 -24.02
N GLN A 45 18.15 -15.48 -23.61
CA GLN A 45 19.32 -14.59 -23.62
C GLN A 45 19.36 -13.77 -22.32
N PRO A 46 19.74 -14.36 -21.18
CA PRO A 46 19.64 -13.70 -19.87
C PRO A 46 20.43 -12.40 -19.74
N ASP A 47 21.50 -12.25 -20.52
CA ASP A 47 22.35 -11.06 -20.53
C ASP A 47 21.76 -9.90 -21.35
N LEU A 48 20.67 -10.12 -22.10
CA LEU A 48 20.00 -9.08 -22.87
C LEU A 48 19.30 -8.08 -21.94
N LYS A 49 19.89 -6.90 -21.78
CA LYS A 49 19.35 -5.82 -20.94
C LYS A 49 18.78 -4.63 -21.71
N THR A 50 18.92 -4.57 -23.03
CA THR A 50 18.50 -3.39 -23.81
C THR A 50 17.70 -3.81 -25.04
N VAL A 51 16.58 -3.14 -25.26
CA VAL A 51 15.76 -3.28 -26.48
C VAL A 51 15.53 -1.88 -27.06
N GLY A 52 16.17 -1.62 -28.20
CA GLY A 52 16.16 -0.29 -28.81
C GLY A 52 16.73 0.77 -27.86
N LYS A 53 15.88 1.71 -27.41
CA LYS A 53 16.25 2.79 -26.47
C LYS A 53 15.90 2.47 -25.00
N LEU A 54 15.34 1.29 -24.73
CA LEU A 54 14.86 0.91 -23.41
C LEU A 54 15.88 0.01 -22.72
N THR A 55 16.28 0.39 -21.51
CA THR A 55 17.05 -0.48 -20.61
C THR A 55 16.10 -1.19 -19.68
N TYR A 56 16.19 -2.52 -19.64
CA TYR A 56 15.48 -3.34 -18.67
C TYR A 56 16.05 -3.10 -17.28
N ARG A 57 15.19 -2.62 -16.37
CA ARG A 57 15.56 -2.24 -15.00
C ARG A 57 15.28 -3.34 -13.98
N GLY A 58 15.19 -4.59 -14.44
CA GLY A 58 14.84 -5.74 -13.62
C GLY A 58 13.35 -6.08 -13.66
N GLY A 59 13.07 -7.32 -13.31
CA GLY A 59 11.73 -7.86 -13.12
C GLY A 59 11.80 -9.07 -12.22
N VAL A 60 10.67 -9.36 -11.58
CA VAL A 60 10.58 -10.42 -10.59
C VAL A 60 9.24 -11.13 -10.73
N GLU A 61 9.25 -12.42 -10.45
CA GLU A 61 8.06 -13.18 -10.08
C GLU A 61 7.83 -12.96 -8.58
N LEU A 62 6.64 -12.46 -8.23
CA LEU A 62 6.24 -12.24 -6.83
C LEU A 62 5.30 -13.35 -6.40
N LEU A 63 5.59 -13.95 -5.25
CA LEU A 63 4.88 -15.12 -4.73
C LEU A 63 4.44 -14.87 -3.29
N SER A 64 3.20 -15.19 -2.97
CA SER A 64 2.66 -15.16 -1.61
C SER A 64 1.69 -16.32 -1.40
N ASN A 65 1.59 -16.81 -0.16
CA ASN A 65 0.58 -17.80 0.23
C ASN A 65 -0.75 -17.17 0.65
N SER A 66 -0.84 -15.83 0.64
CA SER A 66 -2.09 -15.12 0.93
C SER A 66 -3.08 -15.32 -0.22
N ASP A 67 -4.31 -15.72 0.12
CA ASP A 67 -5.43 -15.85 -0.82
C ASP A 67 -5.81 -14.52 -1.48
N ARG A 68 -5.50 -13.40 -0.83
CA ARG A 68 -5.73 -12.04 -1.32
C ARG A 68 -4.64 -11.52 -2.25
N PHE A 69 -3.57 -12.29 -2.49
CA PHE A 69 -2.44 -11.87 -3.30
C PHE A 69 -2.59 -12.30 -4.76
N GLY A 70 -2.86 -11.33 -5.64
CA GLY A 70 -3.06 -11.57 -7.07
C GLY A 70 -3.91 -10.47 -7.71
N GLY A 71 -4.22 -10.60 -8.99
CA GLY A 71 -5.18 -9.70 -9.66
C GLY A 71 -4.74 -8.23 -9.82
N PHE A 72 -3.45 -7.93 -9.58
CA PHE A 72 -2.92 -6.57 -9.60
C PHE A 72 -3.02 -5.94 -11.00
N SER A 73 -3.78 -4.84 -11.11
CA SER A 73 -4.02 -4.15 -12.39
C SER A 73 -3.52 -2.70 -12.38
N ALA A 74 -3.62 -2.01 -11.23
CA ALA A 74 -3.10 -0.66 -11.07
C ALA A 74 -1.80 -0.70 -10.26
N LEU A 75 -0.82 0.11 -10.65
CA LEU A 75 0.46 0.23 -9.94
C LEU A 75 0.90 1.69 -9.92
N GLY A 76 1.27 2.18 -8.75
CA GLY A 76 1.85 3.49 -8.53
C GLY A 76 3.13 3.39 -7.72
N LEU A 77 4.12 4.22 -8.07
CA LEU A 77 5.34 4.40 -7.29
C LEU A 77 5.37 5.79 -6.68
N SER A 78 5.94 5.91 -5.49
CA SER A 78 6.27 7.22 -4.92
C SER A 78 7.31 7.95 -5.78
N ALA A 79 7.36 9.27 -5.69
CA ALA A 79 8.26 10.10 -6.49
C ALA A 79 9.75 9.74 -6.27
N ASP A 80 10.11 9.21 -5.10
CA ASP A 80 11.45 8.73 -4.78
C ASP A 80 11.70 7.25 -5.14
N GLY A 81 10.70 6.56 -5.70
CA GLY A 81 10.76 5.15 -6.10
C GLY A 81 10.78 4.15 -4.95
N LYS A 82 10.69 4.59 -3.68
CA LYS A 82 10.87 3.69 -2.53
C LYS A 82 9.62 2.95 -2.10
N ARG A 83 8.44 3.45 -2.45
CA ARG A 83 7.16 2.85 -2.08
C ARG A 83 6.34 2.55 -3.31
N MET A 84 5.68 1.40 -3.28
CA MET A 84 4.74 0.96 -4.30
C MET A 84 3.36 0.78 -3.68
N VAL A 85 2.34 1.15 -4.45
CA VAL A 85 0.95 0.82 -4.19
C VAL A 85 0.42 0.07 -5.41
N SER A 86 -0.28 -1.03 -5.19
CA SER A 86 -1.00 -1.74 -6.24
C SER A 86 -2.43 -2.04 -5.84
N LEU A 87 -3.34 -2.06 -6.81
CA LEU A 87 -4.75 -2.41 -6.60
C LEU A 87 -5.09 -3.68 -7.38
N THR A 88 -5.79 -4.59 -6.71
CA THR A 88 -6.34 -5.81 -7.30
C THR A 88 -7.70 -5.54 -7.94
N ASP A 89 -8.08 -6.37 -8.88
CA ASP A 89 -9.42 -6.41 -9.46
C ASP A 89 -10.50 -6.97 -8.50
N GLU A 90 -10.06 -7.60 -7.40
CA GLU A 90 -10.84 -8.08 -6.24
C GLU A 90 -10.91 -7.03 -5.10
N GLY A 91 -10.71 -5.75 -5.39
CA GLY A 91 -10.92 -4.69 -4.41
C GLY A 91 -9.93 -4.68 -3.24
N ASN A 92 -8.74 -5.26 -3.41
CA ASN A 92 -7.66 -5.16 -2.43
C ASN A 92 -6.61 -4.13 -2.86
N ARG A 93 -5.89 -3.58 -1.88
CA ARG A 93 -4.72 -2.72 -2.07
C ARG A 93 -3.51 -3.38 -1.42
N LEU A 94 -2.40 -3.44 -2.14
CA LEU A 94 -1.09 -3.82 -1.63
C LEU A 94 -0.22 -2.57 -1.49
N ASP A 95 0.30 -2.33 -0.29
CA ASP A 95 1.37 -1.38 -0.05
C ASP A 95 2.67 -2.14 0.18
N ALA A 96 3.78 -1.62 -0.36
CA ALA A 96 5.09 -2.23 -0.24
C ALA A 96 6.23 -1.21 -0.29
N GLU A 97 7.36 -1.55 0.31
CA GLU A 97 8.64 -0.93 0.01
C GLU A 97 9.32 -1.66 -1.17
N VAL A 98 9.87 -0.88 -2.09
CA VAL A 98 10.61 -1.40 -3.24
C VAL A 98 12.04 -1.74 -2.83
N VAL A 99 12.49 -2.93 -3.22
CA VAL A 99 13.88 -3.38 -3.04
C VAL A 99 14.61 -3.25 -4.37
N TYR A 100 15.74 -2.55 -4.33
CA TYR A 100 16.66 -2.42 -5.46
C TYR A 100 17.93 -3.23 -5.18
N GLY A 101 18.45 -3.90 -6.21
CA GLY A 101 19.73 -4.58 -6.17
C GLY A 101 20.92 -3.62 -6.20
N PRO A 102 22.16 -4.13 -6.13
CA PRO A 102 23.38 -3.32 -6.12
C PRO A 102 23.51 -2.40 -7.35
N ASP A 103 23.03 -2.86 -8.51
CA ASP A 103 23.04 -2.10 -9.76
C ASP A 103 21.89 -1.08 -9.88
N GLY A 104 21.06 -0.96 -8.84
CA GLY A 104 19.88 -0.10 -8.81
C GLY A 104 18.68 -0.64 -9.60
N ASP A 105 18.74 -1.91 -10.03
CA ASP A 105 17.63 -2.60 -10.70
C ASP A 105 16.61 -3.14 -9.68
N PHE A 106 15.35 -3.21 -10.08
CA PHE A 106 14.26 -3.75 -9.26
C PHE A 106 14.52 -5.21 -8.92
N ALA A 107 14.53 -5.51 -7.62
CA ALA A 107 14.91 -6.82 -7.09
C ALA A 107 13.80 -7.46 -6.23
N GLY A 108 12.72 -6.74 -5.91
CA GLY A 108 11.60 -7.28 -5.18
C GLY A 108 10.87 -6.28 -4.31
N LEU A 109 10.06 -6.79 -3.39
CA LEU A 109 9.28 -6.02 -2.45
C LEU A 109 9.58 -6.48 -1.01
N LYS A 110 9.38 -5.58 -0.06
CA LYS A 110 9.41 -5.90 1.38
C LYS A 110 8.39 -5.03 2.11
N SER A 111 8.20 -5.28 3.41
CA SER A 111 7.23 -4.55 4.24
C SER A 111 5.84 -4.53 3.57
N THR A 112 5.40 -5.68 3.08
CA THR A 112 4.19 -5.83 2.27
C THR A 112 2.95 -5.98 3.13
N GLU A 113 1.98 -5.09 2.91
CA GLU A 113 0.71 -5.06 3.65
C GLU A 113 -0.46 -5.03 2.67
N ILE A 114 -1.50 -5.82 2.96
CA ILE A 114 -2.71 -5.88 2.14
C ILE A 114 -3.94 -5.38 2.90
N PHE A 115 -4.78 -4.62 2.20
CA PHE A 115 -5.95 -3.93 2.73
C PHE A 115 -7.16 -4.21 1.84
N THR A 116 -8.34 -4.33 2.43
CA THR A 116 -9.59 -4.30 1.67
C THR A 116 -9.92 -2.84 1.38
N LEU A 117 -10.19 -2.51 0.13
CA LEU A 117 -10.65 -1.18 -0.22
C LEU A 117 -12.05 -0.98 0.34
N THR A 118 -12.22 0.13 1.06
CA THR A 118 -13.51 0.50 1.64
C THR A 118 -14.05 1.76 0.98
N GLY A 119 -15.35 1.79 0.72
CA GLY A 119 -16.08 3.00 0.38
C GLY A 119 -16.33 3.89 1.60
N PRO A 120 -17.11 4.97 1.42
CA PRO A 120 -17.57 5.80 2.52
C PRO A 120 -18.22 4.97 3.64
N GLY A 121 -17.92 5.29 4.90
CA GLY A 121 -18.43 4.56 6.06
C GLY A 121 -17.71 3.25 6.39
N ALA A 122 -16.53 3.01 5.81
CA ALA A 122 -15.70 1.82 6.03
C ALA A 122 -16.35 0.51 5.58
N VAL A 123 -17.28 0.58 4.62
CA VAL A 123 -17.91 -0.58 4.00
C VAL A 123 -16.99 -1.11 2.90
N PRO A 124 -16.65 -2.41 2.87
CA PRO A 124 -15.89 -3.01 1.78
C PRO A 124 -16.53 -2.69 0.42
N LEU A 125 -15.71 -2.32 -0.55
CA LEU A 125 -16.15 -2.31 -1.94
C LEU A 125 -16.38 -3.76 -2.35
N MET A 126 -17.62 -4.11 -2.70
CA MET A 126 -18.01 -5.49 -2.99
C MET A 126 -17.17 -6.11 -4.10
N ASP A 127 -16.86 -7.39 -3.92
CA ASP A 127 -16.28 -8.23 -4.96
C ASP A 127 -17.22 -8.34 -6.16
N LYS A 128 -16.63 -8.55 -7.35
CA LYS A 128 -17.38 -8.83 -8.57
C LYS A 128 -18.20 -10.11 -8.36
N THR A 129 -19.51 -9.95 -8.19
CA THR A 129 -20.47 -11.06 -8.22
C THR A 129 -21.00 -11.23 -9.64
#